data_AF-A0A2W0BHX3-F1
#
_entry.id   AF-A0A2W0BHX3-F1
#
_cell.length_a   1.000
_cell.length_b   1.000
_cell.length_c   1.000
_cell.angle_alpha   90.00
_cell.angle_beta   90.00
_cell.angle_gamma   90.00
#
_symmetry.space_group_name_H-M   'P 1'
#
loop_
_entity.id
_entity.type
_entity.pdbx_description
1 polymer ?
#
loop_
_entity_poly.entity_id
_entity_poly.type
_entity_poly.pdbx_seq_one_letter_code
_entity_poly.pdbx_strand_id
1 'polypeptide(L)'
;MAPAAPLIHWPQGATANLEMFWRWLHIVSAILWIGFLYFFNLVSTQFSAALDPATRTRVVPPLMWRTLNWFRWSSLVAVLSGFAYFGQIAGAEAKNGHGNAGA
;
A
#
# COMPACT_ATOMS: atom_id res chain seq x y z
N MET A 1 -25.08 -32.14 -28.37
CA MET A 1 -24.85 -30.69 -28.20
C MET A 1 -24.14 -30.52 -26.86
N ALA A 2 -22.83 -30.26 -26.86
CA ALA A 2 -22.07 -30.16 -25.61
C ALA A 2 -22.48 -28.88 -24.85
N PRO A 3 -22.65 -28.91 -23.52
CA PRO A 3 -22.98 -27.72 -22.75
C PRO A 3 -21.82 -26.72 -22.83
N ALA A 4 -22.12 -25.47 -23.18
CA ALA A 4 -21.14 -24.39 -23.18
C ALA A 4 -20.55 -24.23 -21.78
N ALA A 5 -19.22 -24.23 -21.67
CA ALA A 5 -18.54 -24.05 -20.40
C ALA A 5 -18.95 -22.71 -19.74
N PRO A 6 -19.06 -22.66 -18.41
CA PRO A 6 -19.45 -21.44 -17.70
C PRO A 6 -18.45 -20.31 -17.97
N LEU A 7 -18.99 -19.13 -18.31
CA LEU A 7 -18.25 -17.93 -18.71
C LEU A 7 -17.50 -17.24 -17.54
N ILE A 8 -17.63 -17.78 -16.33
CA ILE A 8 -16.98 -17.30 -15.11
C ILE A 8 -15.90 -18.31 -14.73
N HIS A 9 -14.65 -17.92 -14.88
CA HIS A 9 -13.51 -18.64 -14.35
C HIS A 9 -12.87 -17.77 -13.27
N TRP A 10 -12.62 -18.33 -12.10
CA TRP A 10 -11.81 -17.63 -11.11
C TRP A 10 -10.38 -17.53 -11.65
N PRO A 11 -9.72 -16.36 -11.56
CA PRO A 11 -8.29 -16.28 -11.82
C PRO A 11 -7.54 -17.26 -10.91
N GLN A 12 -6.99 -18.30 -11.53
CA GLN A 12 -6.22 -19.36 -10.89
C GLN A 12 -4.81 -19.34 -11.51
N GLY A 13 -3.77 -19.37 -10.68
CA GLY A 13 -2.39 -19.40 -11.13
C GLY A 13 -1.44 -18.57 -10.26
N ALA A 14 -0.15 -18.83 -10.39
CA ALA A 14 0.88 -18.15 -9.60
C ALA A 14 0.92 -16.63 -9.84
N THR A 15 0.64 -16.18 -11.07
CA THR A 15 0.58 -14.76 -11.45
C THR A 15 -0.59 -14.04 -10.75
N ALA A 16 -1.79 -14.62 -10.80
CA ALA A 16 -2.98 -14.09 -10.14
C ALA A 16 -2.79 -14.00 -8.61
N ASN A 17 -2.17 -15.01 -7.99
CA ASN A 17 -1.85 -15.01 -6.56
C ASN A 17 -0.87 -13.88 -6.20
N LEU A 18 0.14 -13.65 -7.04
CA LEU A 18 1.14 -12.60 -6.83
C LEU A 18 0.56 -11.19 -7.00
N GLU A 19 -0.30 -10.98 -8.00
CA GLU A 19 -1.03 -9.71 -8.18
C GLU A 19 -1.91 -9.39 -6.98
N MET A 20 -2.65 -10.39 -6.48
CA MET A 20 -3.49 -10.24 -5.28
C MET A 20 -2.65 -9.88 -4.05
N PHE A 21 -1.48 -10.52 -3.88
CA PHE A 21 -0.55 -10.20 -2.80
C PHE A 21 -0.07 -8.75 -2.86
N TRP A 22 0.45 -8.28 -4.01
CA TRP A 22 0.95 -6.91 -4.13
C TRP A 22 -0.16 -5.87 -3.91
N ARG A 23 -1.36 -6.14 -4.43
CA ARG A 23 -2.53 -5.28 -4.23
C ARG A 23 -2.88 -5.11 -2.75
N TRP A 24 -2.98 -6.22 -2.00
CA TRP A 24 -3.29 -6.13 -0.57
C TRP A 24 -2.15 -5.53 0.24
N LEU A 25 -0.90 -5.87 -0.08
CA LEU A 25 0.27 -5.26 0.57
C LEU A 25 0.26 -3.73 0.39
N HIS A 26 -0.04 -3.25 -0.82
CA HIS A 26 -0.16 -1.82 -1.12
C HIS A 26 -1.29 -1.17 -0.32
N ILE A 27 -2.48 -1.77 -0.29
CA ILE A 27 -3.63 -1.22 0.43
C ILE A 27 -3.35 -1.12 1.94
N VAL A 28 -2.83 -2.19 2.56
CA VAL A 28 -2.57 -2.21 4.01
C VAL A 28 -1.47 -1.21 4.38
N SER A 29 -0.38 -1.16 3.60
CA SER A 29 0.69 -0.19 3.84
C SER A 29 0.26 1.26 3.59
N ALA A 30 -0.62 1.50 2.61
CA ALA A 30 -1.20 2.82 2.37
C ALA A 30 -2.12 3.26 3.53
N ILE A 31 -2.94 2.35 4.08
CA ILE A 31 -3.79 2.65 5.26
C ILE A 31 -2.92 3.06 6.45
N LEU A 32 -1.84 2.31 6.73
CA LEU A 32 -0.91 2.64 7.80
C LEU A 32 -0.22 3.99 7.54
N TRP A 33 0.22 4.25 6.31
CA TRP A 33 0.87 5.50 5.93
C TRP A 33 -0.03 6.71 6.15
N ILE A 34 -1.26 6.68 5.62
CA ILE A 34 -2.25 7.74 5.77
C ILE A 34 -2.70 7.86 7.23
N GLY A 35 -2.88 6.74 7.94
CA GLY A 35 -3.22 6.73 9.36
C GLY A 35 -2.19 7.49 10.20
N PHE A 36 -0.90 7.30 9.93
CA PHE A 36 0.16 8.08 10.58
C PHE A 36 0.14 9.55 10.19
N LEU A 37 -0.17 9.91 8.94
CA LEU A 37 -0.36 11.32 8.57
C LEU A 37 -1.47 11.97 9.38
N TYR A 38 -2.62 11.31 9.54
CA TYR A 38 -3.70 11.84 10.37
C TYR A 38 -3.31 11.95 11.84
N PHE A 39 -2.60 10.96 12.38
CA PHE A 39 -2.04 11.07 13.73
C PHE A 39 -1.15 12.30 13.90
N PHE A 40 -0.22 12.56 12.97
CA PHE A 40 0.67 13.71 13.07
C PHE A 40 -0.06 15.04 12.90
N ASN A 41 -0.97 15.15 11.93
CA ASN A 41 -1.65 16.40 11.62
C ASN A 41 -2.71 16.78 12.67
N LEU A 42 -3.53 15.81 13.11
CA LEU A 42 -4.70 16.06 13.94
C LEU A 42 -4.42 15.87 15.44
N VAL A 43 -3.64 14.85 15.81
CA VAL A 43 -3.49 14.44 17.22
C VAL A 43 -2.17 14.93 17.80
N SER A 44 -1.05 14.68 17.14
CA SER A 44 0.29 14.94 17.70
C SER A 44 0.54 16.41 18.00
N THR A 45 0.05 17.33 17.16
CA THR A 45 0.20 18.78 17.32
C THR A 45 -0.58 19.30 18.54
N GLN A 46 -1.87 18.96 18.62
CA GLN A 46 -2.76 19.36 19.73
C GLN A 46 -2.34 18.72 21.05
N PHE A 47 -2.00 17.42 21.02
CA PHE A 47 -1.54 16.68 22.20
C PHE A 47 -0.25 17.28 22.76
N SER A 48 0.71 17.63 21.90
CA SER A 48 1.96 18.25 22.35
C SER A 48 1.70 19.61 23.00
N ALA A 49 0.78 20.42 22.46
CA ALA A 49 0.43 21.72 23.01
C ALA A 49 -0.19 21.64 24.41
N ALA A 50 -0.98 20.60 24.69
CA ALA A 50 -1.63 20.38 25.98
C ALA A 50 -0.68 19.89 27.10
N LEU A 51 0.54 19.45 26.77
CA LEU A 51 1.50 18.96 27.75
C LEU A 51 2.32 20.10 28.39
N ASP A 52 2.56 19.99 29.69
CA ASP A 52 3.54 20.80 30.42
C ASP A 52 4.96 20.63 29.83
N PRO A 53 5.77 21.70 29.73
CA PRO A 53 7.12 21.65 29.16
C PRO A 53 8.02 20.52 29.68
N ALA A 54 7.95 20.19 30.97
CA ALA A 54 8.78 19.14 31.58
C ALA A 54 8.34 17.72 31.14
N THR A 55 7.06 17.54 30.84
CA THR A 55 6.50 16.25 30.39
C THR A 55 6.66 16.09 28.88
N ARG A 56 6.43 17.17 28.13
CA ARG A 56 6.58 17.21 26.66
C ARG A 56 7.97 16.73 26.23
N THR A 57 9.02 17.24 26.85
CA THR A 57 10.42 16.88 26.53
C THR A 57 10.77 15.43 26.84
N ARG A 58 10.05 14.78 27.77
CA ARG A 58 10.26 13.36 28.11
C ARG A 58 9.45 12.41 27.24
N VAL A 59 8.24 12.78 26.85
CA VAL A 59 7.29 11.87 26.17
C VAL A 59 7.32 12.03 24.65
N VAL A 60 7.39 13.27 24.16
CA VAL A 60 7.26 13.57 22.73
C VAL A 60 8.42 12.99 21.91
N PRO A 61 9.71 13.19 22.26
CA PRO A 61 10.80 12.64 21.45
C PRO A 61 10.77 11.11 21.27
N PRO A 62 10.63 10.27 22.32
CA PRO A 62 10.58 8.83 22.15
C PRO A 62 9.32 8.36 21.42
N LEU A 63 8.19 9.04 21.59
CA LEU A 63 6.98 8.77 20.82
C LEU A 63 7.19 9.07 19.33
N MET A 64 7.77 10.22 19.02
CA MET A 64 8.02 10.65 17.64
C MET A 64 8.99 9.72 16.93
N TRP A 65 10.10 9.34 17.56
CA TRP A 65 11.07 8.42 16.95
C TRP A 65 10.45 7.07 16.56
N ARG A 66 9.61 6.49 17.42
CA ARG A 66 8.91 5.23 17.11
C ARG A 66 7.91 5.42 15.97
N THR A 67 7.10 6.47 16.05
CA THR A 67 6.04 6.74 15.06
C THR A 67 6.64 7.06 13.69
N LEU A 68 7.70 7.87 13.62
CA LEU A 68 8.41 8.19 12.38
C LEU A 68 9.05 6.95 11.74
N ASN A 69 9.62 6.04 12.53
CA ASN A 69 10.20 4.82 11.96
C ASN A 69 9.10 3.98 11.27
N TRP A 70 7.96 3.78 11.92
CA TRP A 70 6.82 3.08 11.31
C TRP A 70 6.27 3.81 10.08
N PHE A 71 6.13 5.14 10.15
CA PHE A 71 5.72 5.96 9.02
C PHE A 71 6.66 5.78 7.82
N ARG A 72 7.98 5.82 8.02
CA ARG A 72 8.99 5.65 6.96
C ARG A 72 8.85 4.30 6.28
N TRP A 73 8.80 3.21 7.05
CA TRP A 73 8.68 1.87 6.49
C TRP A 73 7.34 1.64 5.81
N SER A 74 6.24 2.15 6.39
CA SER A 74 4.92 2.08 5.79
C SER A 74 4.85 2.81 4.45
N SER A 75 5.42 4.01 4.38
CA SER A 75 5.47 4.82 3.15
C SER A 75 6.29 4.12 2.08
N LEU A 76 7.46 3.59 2.45
CA LEU A 76 8.34 2.88 1.54
C LEU A 76 7.66 1.63 0.98
N VAL A 77 7.03 0.82 1.82
CA VAL A 77 6.31 -0.39 1.38
C VAL A 77 5.14 -0.02 0.48
N ALA A 78 4.38 1.03 0.78
CA ALA A 78 3.30 1.50 -0.07
C ALA A 78 3.82 1.89 -1.46
N VAL A 79 4.88 2.70 -1.53
CA VAL A 79 5.47 3.11 -2.80
C VAL A 79 6.01 1.92 -3.60
N LEU A 80 6.83 1.07 -2.97
CA LEU A 80 7.44 -0.08 -3.64
C LEU A 80 6.40 -1.11 -4.14
N SER A 81 5.41 -1.43 -3.31
CA SER A 81 4.33 -2.35 -3.70
C SER A 81 3.45 -1.78 -4.81
N GLY A 82 3.22 -0.46 -4.82
CA GLY A 82 2.48 0.22 -5.89
C GLY A 82 3.23 0.18 -7.22
N PHE A 83 4.54 0.45 -7.19
CA PHE A 83 5.39 0.32 -8.38
C PHE A 83 5.49 -1.13 -8.88
N ALA A 84 5.63 -2.10 -7.97
CA ALA A 84 5.67 -3.52 -8.33
C ALA A 84 4.35 -3.96 -9.00
N TYR A 85 3.20 -3.60 -8.42
CA TYR A 85 1.89 -3.89 -8.99
C TYR A 85 1.69 -3.22 -10.35
N PHE A 86 2.04 -1.93 -10.47
CA PHE A 86 1.97 -1.21 -11.75
C PHE A 86 2.86 -1.84 -12.82
N GLY A 87 4.08 -2.23 -12.47
CA GLY A 87 5.01 -2.89 -13.40
C GLY A 87 4.49 -4.23 -13.91
N GLN A 88 3.76 -5.00 -13.07
CA GLN A 88 3.11 -6.23 -13.51
C GLN A 88 2.01 -5.96 -14.54
N ILE A 89 1.16 -4.96 -14.30
CA ILE A 89 0.09 -4.57 -15.22
C ILE A 89 0.69 -4.08 -16.54
N ALA A 90 1.61 -3.13 -16.50
CA ALA A 90 2.26 -2.59 -17.69
C ALA A 90 3.01 -3.67 -18.50
N GLY A 91 3.67 -4.62 -17.80
CA GLY A 91 4.33 -5.76 -18.44
C GLY A 91 3.35 -6.75 -19.07
N ALA A 92 2.17 -6.95 -18.47
CA ALA A 92 1.10 -7.75 -19.07
C ALA A 92 0.52 -7.04 -20.30
N GLU A 93 0.28 -5.73 -20.22
CA GLU A 93 -0.21 -4.91 -21.34
C GLU A 93 0.78 -4.90 -22.52
N ALA A 94 2.08 -4.78 -22.28
CA ALA A 94 3.10 -4.82 -23.35
C ALA A 94 3.16 -6.18 -24.07
N LYS A 95 2.88 -7.28 -23.36
CA LYS A 95 2.78 -8.62 -23.96
C LYS A 95 1.48 -8.79 -24.74
N ASN A 96 0.37 -8.25 -24.24
CA ASN A 96 -0.94 -8.35 -24.87
C ASN A 96 -1.10 -7.41 -26.09
N GLY A 97 -0.46 -6.23 -26.06
CA GLY A 97 -0.53 -5.23 -27.12
C GLY A 97 0.17 -5.63 -28.43
N HIS A 98 1.21 -6.47 -28.37
CA HIS A 98 1.83 -7.04 -29.57
C HIS A 98 0.93 -8.06 -30.30
N GLY A 99 -0.11 -8.60 -29.67
CA GLY A 99 -1.03 -9.57 -30.28
C GLY A 99 -2.11 -8.96 -31.18
N ASN A 100 -2.37 -7.65 -31.07
CA ASN A 100 -3.45 -6.95 -31.79
C ASN A 100 -2.95 -6.00 -32.90
N ALA A 101 -1.64 -5.90 -33.13
CA ALA A 101 -1.07 -5.04 -34.17
C ALA A 101 -1.05 -5.68 -35.58
N GLY A 102 -1.70 -6.84 -35.75
CA GLY A 102 -1.67 -7.63 -36.99
C GLY A 102 -2.96 -8.36 -37.34
N ALA A 103 -4.11 -7.93 -36.83
CA ALA A 103 -5.43 -8.41 -37.25
C ALA A 103 -6.24 -7.29 -37.90
#